data_AF-A0A954JQW9-F1
#
_entry.id   AF-A0A954JQW9-F1
#
_cell.length_a   1.000
_cell.length_b   1.000
_cell.length_c   1.000
_cell.angle_alpha   90.00
_cell.angle_beta   90.00
_cell.angle_gamma   90.00
#
_symmetry.space_group_name_H-M   'P 1'
#
loop_
_entity.id
_entity.type
_entity.pdbx_description
1 polymer ?
#
loop_
_entity_poly.entity_id
_entity_poly.type
_entity_poly.pdbx_seq_one_letter_code
_entity_poly.pdbx_strand_id
1 'polypeptide(L)'
;GVRPGGGPWRLAIESPQPDRPELTARVSLTDRALATSGNYRNFRELAGGTIISHTIDPRTGGPVIDPSASVSVIAADCMTADAWATALSVLGQEGLKIIEELPDTEARMVRIDPIGGEVTILFTSGWETATGN
;
A
#
# COMPACT_ATOMS: atom_id res chain seq x y z
N GLY A 1 -5.90 2.98 -21.84
CA GLY A 1 -5.24 3.90 -22.81
C GLY A 1 -3.72 3.67 -22.85
N VAL A 2 -3.01 4.08 -23.91
CA VAL A 2 -1.57 3.79 -24.09
C VAL A 2 -0.68 5.01 -23.91
N ARG A 3 0.58 4.81 -23.52
CA ARG A 3 1.58 5.89 -23.45
C ARG A 3 2.04 6.32 -24.85
N PRO A 4 2.62 7.52 -25.01
CA PRO A 4 3.32 7.90 -26.24
C PRO A 4 4.38 6.87 -26.64
N GLY A 5 4.38 6.44 -27.90
CA GLY A 5 5.25 5.38 -28.42
C GLY A 5 4.69 3.95 -28.28
N GLY A 6 3.48 3.79 -27.75
CA GLY A 6 2.79 2.50 -27.65
C GLY A 6 3.11 1.73 -26.36
N GLY A 7 2.17 0.87 -25.98
CA GLY A 7 2.26 0.01 -24.79
C GLY A 7 1.63 0.60 -23.52
N PRO A 8 1.58 -0.20 -22.44
CA PRO A 8 0.97 0.20 -21.18
C PRO A 8 1.75 1.31 -20.48
N TRP A 9 1.03 2.04 -19.61
CA TRP A 9 1.63 2.98 -18.69
C TRP A 9 2.47 2.23 -17.66
N ARG A 10 3.70 2.69 -17.45
CA ARG A 10 4.62 2.11 -16.46
C ARG A 10 4.72 3.07 -15.29
N LEU A 11 4.32 2.57 -14.13
CA LEU A 11 4.38 3.26 -12.85
C LEU A 11 5.45 2.57 -12.00
N ALA A 12 6.02 3.32 -11.06
CA ALA A 12 6.96 2.77 -10.10
C ALA A 12 6.47 3.06 -8.69
N ILE A 13 6.64 2.10 -7.78
CA ILE A 13 6.32 2.25 -6.37
C ILE A 13 7.64 2.45 -5.62
N GLU A 14 7.80 3.63 -5.03
CA GLU A 14 8.97 3.98 -4.24
C GLU A 14 9.01 3.20 -2.92
N SER A 15 10.22 3.01 -2.41
CA SER A 15 10.46 2.54 -1.06
C SER A 15 9.93 3.55 -0.03
N PRO A 16 9.22 3.10 1.00
CA PRO A 16 8.82 3.97 2.11
C PRO A 16 9.98 4.31 3.06
N GLN A 17 11.21 3.83 2.84
CA GLN A 17 12.36 4.19 3.68
C GLN A 17 12.91 5.59 3.27
N PRO A 18 12.99 6.56 4.21
CA PRO A 18 13.44 7.93 3.89
C PRO A 18 14.87 8.02 3.35
N ASP A 19 15.77 7.14 3.81
CA ASP A 19 17.19 7.10 3.48
C ASP A 19 17.51 6.19 2.28
N ARG A 20 16.50 5.47 1.77
CA ARG A 20 16.64 4.54 0.63
C ARG A 20 15.52 4.73 -0.39
N PRO A 21 15.59 5.77 -1.24
CA PRO A 21 14.59 6.08 -2.25
C PRO A 21 14.69 5.13 -3.47
N GLU A 22 14.76 3.83 -3.21
CA GLU A 22 14.83 2.80 -4.24
C GLU A 22 13.43 2.44 -4.76
N LEU A 23 13.35 1.96 -5.99
CA LEU A 23 12.10 1.44 -6.53
C LEU A 23 11.86 0.03 -5.98
N THR A 24 10.68 -0.18 -5.39
CA THR A 24 10.33 -1.47 -4.79
C THR A 24 9.37 -2.29 -5.63
N ALA A 25 8.68 -1.66 -6.59
CA ALA A 25 7.91 -2.36 -7.60
C ALA A 25 7.77 -1.54 -8.89
N ARG A 26 7.53 -2.22 -10.00
CA ARG A 26 7.13 -1.63 -11.28
C ARG A 26 5.76 -2.18 -11.64
N VAL A 27 4.87 -1.31 -12.11
CA VAL A 27 3.49 -1.67 -12.41
C VAL A 27 3.17 -1.24 -13.84
N SER A 28 2.77 -2.18 -14.67
CA SER A 28 2.24 -1.91 -16.01
C SER A 28 0.71 -1.99 -15.97
N LEU A 29 0.03 -0.85 -16.08
CA LEU A 29 -1.44 -0.82 -16.03
C LEU A 29 -2.05 -0.65 -17.41
N THR A 30 -3.10 -1.43 -17.68
CA THR A 30 -4.05 -1.24 -18.77
C THR A 30 -5.45 -1.36 -18.19
N ASP A 31 -6.28 -0.33 -18.36
CA ASP A 31 -7.69 -0.29 -17.95
C ASP A 31 -7.94 -0.70 -16.48
N ARG A 32 -7.00 -0.33 -15.61
CA ARG A 32 -7.06 -0.48 -14.15
C ARG A 32 -6.49 0.76 -13.47
N ALA A 33 -6.78 0.94 -12.19
CA ALA A 33 -6.26 2.02 -11.36
C ALA A 33 -5.34 1.48 -10.27
N LEU A 34 -4.42 2.34 -9.81
CA LEU A 34 -3.53 2.10 -8.67
C LEU A 34 -3.65 3.29 -7.72
N ALA A 35 -3.88 3.03 -6.44
CA ALA A 35 -3.84 4.02 -5.38
C ALA A 35 -2.91 3.58 -4.25
N THR A 36 -2.31 4.54 -3.54
CA THR A 36 -1.38 4.27 -2.45
C THR A 36 -1.72 5.10 -1.22
N SER A 37 -1.89 4.44 -0.07
CA SER A 37 -1.95 5.07 1.25
C SER A 37 -0.62 4.87 1.96
N GLY A 38 0.10 5.96 2.25
CA GLY A 38 1.43 5.92 2.85
C GLY A 38 1.48 6.65 4.19
N ASN A 39 1.97 5.97 5.23
CA ASN A 39 2.22 6.58 6.54
C ASN A 39 3.69 6.98 6.73
N TYR A 40 4.60 6.51 5.88
CA TYR A 40 6.05 6.68 6.07
C TYR A 40 6.57 8.12 6.07
N ARG A 41 5.80 9.09 5.55
CA ARG A 41 6.10 10.54 5.69
C ARG A 41 5.20 11.25 6.71
N ASN A 42 4.11 10.60 7.13
CA ASN A 42 3.03 11.18 7.93
C ASN A 42 2.68 10.27 9.13
N PHE A 43 3.67 10.02 9.98
CA PHE A 43 3.52 9.33 11.27
C PHE A 43 4.00 10.22 12.41
N ARG A 44 3.61 9.90 13.64
CA ARG A 44 4.13 10.53 14.86
C ARG A 44 4.61 9.47 15.83
N GLU A 45 5.75 9.73 16.45
CA GLU A 45 6.24 8.91 17.55
C GLU A 45 5.77 9.53 18.88
N LEU A 46 5.13 8.72 19.71
CA LEU A 46 4.72 9.09 21.06
C LEU A 46 5.82 8.77 22.08
N ALA A 47 5.72 9.37 23.27
CA ALA A 47 6.59 9.02 24.39
C ALA A 47 6.54 7.50 24.65
N GLY A 48 7.70 6.84 24.62
CA GLY A 48 7.81 5.39 24.76
C GLY A 48 7.99 4.61 23.45
N GLY A 49 8.13 5.30 22.31
CA GLY A 49 8.49 4.67 21.02
C GLY A 49 7.31 4.13 20.21
N THR A 50 6.06 4.36 20.66
CA THR A 50 4.86 3.96 19.91
C THR A 50 4.67 4.86 18.69
N ILE A 51 4.50 4.27 17.51
CA ILE A 51 4.23 5.01 16.27
C ILE A 51 2.72 5.04 16.03
N ILE A 52 2.19 6.24 15.72
CA ILE A 52 0.79 6.44 15.35
C ILE A 52 0.64 7.07 13.97
N SER A 53 -0.40 6.67 13.24
CA SER A 53 -0.80 7.24 11.95
C SER A 53 -1.67 8.50 12.11
N HIS A 54 -1.85 9.24 11.02
CA HIS A 54 -2.90 10.25 10.86
C HIS A 54 -4.28 9.65 10.55
N THR A 55 -4.33 8.37 10.16
CA THR A 55 -5.56 7.62 9.93
C THR A 55 -6.17 7.17 11.26
N ILE A 56 -7.48 7.35 11.39
CA ILE A 56 -8.26 6.98 12.58
C ILE A 56 -8.85 5.59 12.39
N ASP A 57 -8.69 4.73 13.39
CA ASP A 57 -9.40 3.46 13.49
C ASP A 57 -10.81 3.72 14.05
N PRO A 58 -11.88 3.51 13.26
CA PRO A 58 -13.24 3.76 13.71
C PRO A 58 -13.70 2.82 14.84
N ARG A 59 -13.03 1.68 15.04
CA ARG A 59 -13.35 0.73 16.13
C ARG A 59 -12.91 1.27 17.49
N THR A 60 -11.85 2.08 17.52
CA THR A 60 -11.28 2.63 18.76
C THR A 60 -11.57 4.13 18.91
N GLY A 61 -11.87 4.83 17.81
CA GLY A 61 -11.98 6.29 17.77
C GLY A 61 -10.62 7.00 17.87
N GLY A 62 -9.52 6.26 17.86
CA GLY A 62 -8.15 6.77 17.98
C GLY A 62 -7.31 6.51 16.72
N PRO A 63 -6.08 7.03 16.68
CA PRO A 63 -5.19 6.78 15.55
C PRO A 63 -4.79 5.30 15.47
N VAL A 64 -4.52 4.82 14.24
CA VAL A 64 -3.94 3.49 14.05
C VAL A 64 -2.55 3.44 14.70
N ILE A 65 -2.34 2.42 15.53
CA ILE A 65 -1.07 2.15 16.22
C ILE A 65 -0.24 1.19 15.35
N ASP A 66 1.06 1.41 15.27
CA ASP A 66 2.03 0.63 14.48
C ASP A 66 1.57 0.39 13.03
N PRO A 67 1.22 1.47 12.30
CA PRO A 67 0.64 1.37 10.98
C PRO A 67 1.60 0.76 9.95
N SER A 68 1.05 0.21 8.88
CA SER A 68 1.86 -0.11 7.69
C SER A 68 2.52 1.16 7.14
N ALA A 69 3.74 1.02 6.64
CA ALA A 69 4.49 2.14 6.08
C ALA A 69 3.88 2.61 4.76
N SER A 70 3.39 1.66 3.94
CA SER A 70 2.70 1.93 2.69
C SER A 70 1.77 0.77 2.32
N VAL A 71 0.61 1.09 1.75
CA VAL A 71 -0.30 0.14 1.10
C VAL A 71 -0.61 0.64 -0.29
N SER A 72 -0.45 -0.22 -1.28
CA SER A 72 -0.79 0.05 -2.68
C SER A 72 -1.82 -0.95 -3.17
N VAL A 73 -2.89 -0.48 -3.80
CA VAL A 73 -3.99 -1.32 -4.28
C VAL A 73 -4.24 -1.08 -5.75
N ILE A 74 -4.36 -2.16 -6.52
CA ILE A 74 -4.79 -2.15 -7.92
C ILE A 74 -6.23 -2.63 -7.97
N ALA A 75 -7.11 -1.86 -8.62
CA ALA A 75 -8.52 -2.21 -8.81
C ALA A 75 -9.02 -1.79 -10.20
N ALA A 76 -10.28 -2.10 -10.52
CA ALA A 76 -10.91 -1.70 -11.78
C ALA A 76 -10.98 -0.16 -11.95
N ASP A 77 -11.16 0.57 -10.86
CA ASP A 77 -11.29 2.03 -10.86
C ASP A 77 -10.58 2.68 -9.67
N CYS A 78 -10.36 3.99 -9.78
CA CYS A 78 -9.58 4.75 -8.81
C CYS A 78 -10.29 4.85 -7.45
N MET A 79 -11.62 4.95 -7.44
CA MET A 79 -12.40 5.07 -6.20
C MET A 79 -12.28 3.79 -5.37
N THR A 80 -12.40 2.64 -6.02
CA THR A 80 -12.24 1.33 -5.39
C THR A 80 -10.81 1.14 -4.87
N ALA A 81 -9.80 1.46 -5.68
CA ALA A 81 -8.40 1.35 -5.26
C ALA A 81 -8.09 2.24 -4.04
N ASP A 82 -8.55 3.49 -4.04
CA ASP A 82 -8.31 4.46 -2.96
C ASP A 82 -9.02 4.07 -1.65
N ALA A 83 -10.28 3.64 -1.76
CA ALA A 83 -11.05 3.15 -0.63
C ALA A 83 -10.37 1.95 0.06
N TRP A 84 -9.90 0.98 -0.72
CA TRP A 84 -9.20 -0.19 -0.18
C TRP A 84 -7.82 0.15 0.36
N ALA A 85 -7.06 1.04 -0.29
CA ALA A 85 -5.76 1.48 0.25
C ALA A 85 -5.91 2.09 1.65
N THR A 86 -6.95 2.92 1.84
CA THR A 86 -7.29 3.51 3.15
C THR A 86 -7.76 2.44 4.13
N ALA A 87 -8.69 1.57 3.74
CA ALA A 87 -9.22 0.51 4.60
C ALA A 87 -8.11 -0.46 5.08
N LEU A 88 -7.22 -0.88 4.19
CA LEU A 88 -6.08 -1.73 4.53
C LEU A 88 -5.05 -1.03 5.44
N SER A 89 -4.95 0.29 5.38
CA SER A 89 -4.12 1.05 6.33
C SER A 89 -4.65 0.96 7.77
N VAL A 90 -5.94 0.66 7.94
CA VAL A 90 -6.60 0.43 9.25
C VAL A 90 -6.62 -1.05 9.62
N LEU A 91 -6.90 -1.92 8.65
CA LEU A 91 -7.03 -3.38 8.88
C LEU A 91 -5.67 -4.08 9.02
N GLY A 92 -4.61 -3.50 8.46
CA GLY A 92 -3.29 -4.13 8.43
C GLY A 92 -3.28 -5.40 7.57
N GLN A 93 -2.34 -6.30 7.89
CA GLN A 93 -2.12 -7.54 7.14
C GLN A 93 -3.36 -8.44 7.06
N GLU A 94 -4.20 -8.46 8.09
CA GLU A 94 -5.44 -9.26 8.10
C GLU A 94 -6.41 -8.84 6.98
N GLY A 95 -6.38 -7.56 6.58
CA GLY A 95 -7.18 -7.07 5.47
C GLY A 95 -6.77 -7.66 4.12
N LEU A 96 -5.54 -8.15 3.95
CA LEU A 96 -5.12 -8.80 2.70
C LEU A 96 -5.91 -10.07 2.41
N LYS A 97 -6.33 -10.81 3.46
CA LYS A 97 -7.18 -12.00 3.31
C LYS A 97 -8.54 -11.67 2.70
N ILE A 98 -9.06 -10.47 2.98
CA ILE A 98 -10.31 -9.99 2.39
C ILE A 98 -10.08 -9.69 0.90
N ILE A 99 -8.95 -9.05 0.56
CA ILE A 99 -8.65 -8.72 -0.84
C ILE A 99 -8.49 -9.98 -1.69
N GLU A 100 -7.90 -11.06 -1.17
CA GLU A 100 -7.80 -12.36 -1.87
C GLU A 100 -9.15 -12.93 -2.31
N GLU A 101 -10.25 -12.55 -1.64
CA GLU A 101 -11.61 -13.01 -1.97
C GLU A 101 -12.32 -12.06 -2.94
N LEU A 102 -11.74 -10.89 -3.24
CA LEU A 102 -12.36 -9.89 -4.10
C LEU A 102 -11.92 -10.07 -5.55
N PRO A 103 -12.86 -10.01 -6.52
CA PRO A 103 -12.50 -10.03 -7.93
C PRO A 103 -11.75 -8.75 -8.30
N ASP A 104 -10.83 -8.89 -9.25
CA ASP A 104 -10.13 -7.77 -9.91
C ASP A 104 -9.49 -6.75 -8.95
N THR A 105 -9.08 -7.19 -7.76
CA THR A 105 -8.47 -6.34 -6.74
C THR A 105 -7.23 -7.01 -6.17
N GLU A 106 -6.10 -6.31 -6.20
CA GLU A 106 -4.84 -6.83 -5.66
C GLU A 106 -4.18 -5.77 -4.79
N ALA A 107 -3.49 -6.19 -3.75
CA ALA A 107 -2.87 -5.28 -2.79
C ALA A 107 -1.45 -5.69 -2.46
N ARG A 108 -0.62 -4.67 -2.20
CA ARG A 108 0.74 -4.79 -1.67
C ARG A 108 0.87 -3.90 -0.45
N MET A 109 1.41 -4.45 0.63
CA MET A 109 1.66 -3.78 1.89
C MET A 109 3.15 -3.83 2.22
N VAL A 110 3.69 -2.71 2.68
CA VAL A 110 5.05 -2.60 3.19
C VAL A 110 4.97 -2.23 4.67
N ARG A 111 5.65 -3.00 5.51
CA ARG A 111 5.85 -2.72 6.93
C ARG A 111 7.33 -2.49 7.17
N ILE A 112 7.64 -1.56 8.06
CA ILE A 112 9.00 -1.30 8.54
C ILE A 112 8.95 -1.51 10.04
N ASP A 113 9.78 -2.40 10.56
CA ASP A 113 9.90 -2.60 12.01
C ASP A 113 10.46 -1.31 12.63
N PRO A 114 9.76 -0.70 13.61
CA PRO A 114 10.26 0.48 14.32
C PRO A 114 11.59 0.21 15.04
N ILE A 115 11.87 -1.04 15.40
CA ILE A 115 13.06 -1.48 16.12
C ILE A 115 13.96 -2.25 15.15
N GLY A 116 14.84 -1.53 14.46
CA GLY A 116 15.88 -2.11 13.59
C GLY A 116 15.64 -1.91 12.09
N GLY A 117 14.47 -1.39 11.68
CA GLY A 117 14.22 -0.97 10.30
C GLY A 117 14.04 -2.13 9.32
N GLU A 118 13.76 -3.34 9.81
CA GLU A 118 13.51 -4.49 8.93
C GLU A 118 12.26 -4.21 8.07
N VAL A 119 12.39 -4.46 6.76
CA VAL A 119 11.30 -4.23 5.81
C VAL A 119 10.64 -5.54 5.43
N THR A 120 9.35 -5.65 5.72
CA THR A 120 8.51 -6.76 5.29
C THR A 120 7.58 -6.29 4.18
N ILE A 121 7.58 -7.01 3.06
CA ILE A 121 6.66 -6.78 1.95
C ILE A 121 5.69 -7.96 1.90
N LEU A 122 4.39 -7.64 1.92
CA LEU A 122 3.29 -8.59 1.82
C LEU A 122 2.47 -8.20 0.59
N PHE A 123 1.89 -9.17 -0.10
CA PHE A 123 1.00 -8.92 -1.21
C PHE A 123 0.04 -10.07 -1.42
N THR A 124 -1.07 -9.78 -2.10
CA THR A 124 -2.04 -10.80 -2.52
C THR A 124 -1.51 -11.65 -3.66
N SER A 125 -2.02 -12.86 -3.79
CA SER A 125 -1.51 -13.89 -4.69
C SER A 125 -1.48 -13.48 -6.17
N GLY A 126 -2.39 -12.60 -6.61
CA GLY A 126 -2.44 -12.10 -7.98
C GLY A 126 -1.63 -10.83 -8.26
N TRP A 127 -0.90 -10.29 -7.26
CA TRP A 127 -0.19 -9.01 -7.39
C TRP A 127 0.81 -8.97 -8.56
N GLU A 128 1.70 -9.96 -8.70
CA GLU A 128 2.70 -9.98 -9.78
C GLU A 128 2.02 -9.95 -11.15
N THR A 129 1.03 -10.83 -11.36
CA THR A 129 0.19 -10.87 -12.56
C THR A 129 -0.48 -9.53 -12.84
N ALA A 130 -1.06 -8.89 -11.81
CA ALA A 130 -1.71 -7.60 -11.92
C ALA A 130 -0.75 -6.44 -12.25
N THR A 131 0.54 -6.59 -11.92
CA THR A 131 1.59 -5.63 -12.27
C THR A 131 2.22 -5.86 -13.64
N GLY A 132 1.89 -6.98 -14.30
CA GLY A 132 2.41 -7.35 -15.61
C GLY A 132 3.83 -7.91 -15.59
N ASN A 133 4.22 -8.54 -14.47
CA ASN A 133 5.49 -9.26 -14.29
C ASN A 133 5.30 -10.78 -14.42
#